data_AF-A0A961BEU9-F1
#
_entry.id   AF-A0A961BEU9-F1
#
_cell.length_a   1.000
_cell.length_b   1.000
_cell.length_c   1.000
_cell.angle_alpha   90.00
_cell.angle_beta   90.00
_cell.angle_gamma   90.00
#
_symmetry.space_group_name_H-M   'P 1'
#
loop_
_entity.id
_entity.type
_entity.pdbx_description
1 polymer ?
#
loop_
_entity_poly.entity_id
_entity_poly.type
_entity_poly.pdbx_seq_one_letter_code
_entity_poly.pdbx_strand_id
1 'polypeptide(L)'
;MNPDAKDILADVNAGIPPKAPRPRGCGRFFVIGLYLLLILPLSLILLDFSGTGTRLKDFAQSFREPRIVEKIVVQEKIVEKVVEKASQTPLPSRFVFTKSIDTASLYKEYGIQSELAPQEGGLASAERTREESMLIKLSLEVKMPKPAVTLAEFTSLNPELPKMLPGLETLLSGAQVSPFFYHLYELKKGELQSKLTRLDRILSRHNLYDCESILELSHPTKGGRALLLQGEMDVVSDGSDGDRWPDMADFITLSDNYQPFTTFAWPKKTRQPNPLLAKWEPLLKKYEAEFAIPGLSIERNRFLRAEIDRLKPGVTDMKYRSYLIAEADPFIVIPLSLLNREAETPFGPAIGDYAVVIHGNHLLPAIVGDAGPAYKMGEASLRIARELSEKASPFNRPVSDLTVTYLVFPGSADAKADVPDLPRWQARCQELIDSLGGIGQGYALHSWEDLIAKRHAEAEAKKAAAEATAPPVPPTAPTAPTATPGPTAIPDAPALPKADPPAAPPPPAPNPGATPTPSIP
;
A
#
# COMPACT_ATOMS: atom_id res chain seq x y z
N MET A 1 -30.63 -47.28 14.15
CA MET A 1 -30.70 -48.09 15.38
C MET A 1 -31.13 -49.50 15.03
N ASN A 2 -30.18 -50.41 14.80
CA ASN A 2 -30.07 -51.73 15.43
C ASN A 2 -28.70 -52.33 15.00
N PRO A 3 -27.86 -52.85 15.91
CA PRO A 3 -26.48 -53.25 15.65
C PRO A 3 -26.29 -54.78 15.55
N ASP A 4 -25.06 -55.16 15.19
CA ASP A 4 -24.33 -56.39 15.52
C ASP A 4 -24.86 -57.78 15.12
N ALA A 5 -24.05 -58.47 14.29
CA ALA A 5 -23.26 -59.66 14.67
C ALA A 5 -22.69 -60.30 13.38
N LYS A 6 -21.44 -60.05 13.00
CA LYS A 6 -20.20 -60.76 13.39
C LYS A 6 -20.15 -62.25 13.04
N ASP A 7 -19.08 -62.55 12.29
CA ASP A 7 -18.31 -63.79 12.21
C ASP A 7 -18.87 -65.00 11.46
N ILE A 8 -18.44 -65.14 10.19
CA ILE A 8 -18.08 -66.43 9.59
C ILE A 8 -16.74 -66.28 8.84
N LEU A 9 -15.66 -66.65 9.55
CA LEU A 9 -14.41 -67.25 9.07
C LEU A 9 -14.71 -68.52 8.23
N ALA A 10 -13.95 -69.04 7.28
CA ALA A 10 -12.63 -68.79 6.70
C ALA A 10 -12.52 -69.60 5.38
N ASP A 11 -11.56 -69.20 4.54
CA ASP A 11 -10.74 -70.00 3.62
C ASP A 11 -11.38 -70.87 2.52
N VAL A 12 -11.19 -70.47 1.26
CA VAL A 12 -10.40 -71.27 0.30
C VAL A 12 -9.55 -70.34 -0.59
N ASN A 13 -8.25 -70.51 -0.43
CA ASN A 13 -7.12 -70.02 -1.24
C ASN A 13 -7.27 -70.30 -2.75
N ALA A 14 -6.85 -69.36 -3.62
CA ALA A 14 -5.60 -69.49 -4.38
C ALA A 14 -5.42 -68.40 -5.46
N GLY A 15 -4.27 -67.71 -5.38
CA GLY A 15 -3.50 -67.33 -6.57
C GLY A 15 -3.35 -65.84 -6.85
N ILE A 16 -2.26 -65.21 -6.39
CA ILE A 16 -1.35 -64.28 -7.11
C ILE A 16 -0.22 -63.84 -6.12
N PRO A 17 1.07 -63.84 -6.52
CA PRO A 17 2.23 -63.82 -5.60
C PRO A 17 2.57 -62.44 -4.97
N PRO A 18 3.31 -62.40 -3.83
CA PRO A 18 3.59 -61.18 -3.08
C PRO A 18 4.72 -60.32 -3.69
N LYS A 19 4.51 -59.00 -3.65
CA LYS A 19 5.48 -57.96 -4.05
C LYS A 19 6.41 -57.63 -2.88
N ALA A 20 7.72 -57.56 -3.14
CA ALA A 20 8.78 -57.38 -2.14
C ALA A 20 8.65 -56.08 -1.29
N PRO A 21 9.10 -56.09 0.00
CA PRO A 21 9.05 -54.92 0.86
C PRO A 21 10.21 -53.94 0.57
N ARG A 22 9.90 -52.64 0.56
CA ARG A 22 10.90 -51.55 0.53
C ARG A 22 11.40 -51.25 1.95
N PRO A 23 12.69 -50.95 2.15
CA PRO A 23 13.22 -50.66 3.49
C PRO A 23 12.82 -49.25 3.94
N ARG A 24 12.23 -49.14 5.13
CA ARG A 24 12.01 -47.87 5.84
C ARG A 24 13.25 -47.56 6.69
N GLY A 25 13.95 -46.49 6.35
CA GLY A 25 15.12 -46.02 7.10
C GLY A 25 14.72 -45.40 8.45
N CYS A 26 14.79 -46.19 9.52
CA CYS A 26 14.70 -45.74 10.91
C CYS A 26 16.11 -45.75 11.51
N GLY A 27 16.88 -44.68 11.33
CA GLY A 27 18.27 -44.60 11.83
C GLY A 27 18.79 -43.19 12.10
N ARG A 28 18.09 -42.14 11.69
CA ARG A 28 18.54 -40.74 11.86
C ARG A 28 17.95 -40.02 13.08
N PHE A 29 16.83 -40.47 13.63
CA PHE A 29 16.18 -39.80 14.77
C PHE A 29 16.73 -40.21 16.14
N PHE A 30 17.38 -41.37 16.25
CA PHE A 30 17.95 -41.84 17.53
C PHE A 30 19.29 -41.15 17.87
N VAL A 31 20.04 -40.70 16.86
CA VAL A 31 21.35 -40.04 17.06
C VAL A 31 21.20 -38.57 17.47
N ILE A 32 20.14 -37.89 17.04
CA ILE A 32 19.89 -36.47 17.38
C ILE A 32 19.38 -36.33 18.83
N GLY A 33 18.59 -37.30 19.32
CA GLY A 33 18.10 -37.31 20.71
C GLY A 33 19.21 -37.50 21.75
N LEU A 34 20.26 -38.26 21.41
CA LEU A 34 21.40 -38.48 22.32
C LEU A 34 22.31 -37.24 22.45
N TYR A 35 22.41 -36.43 21.38
CA TYR A 35 23.20 -35.19 21.37
C TYR A 35 22.56 -34.08 22.22
N LEU A 36 21.23 -34.00 22.27
CA LEU A 36 20.52 -32.99 23.06
C LEU A 36 20.58 -33.25 24.58
N LEU A 37 20.70 -34.51 25.01
CA LEU A 37 20.81 -34.89 26.41
C LEU A 37 22.20 -34.58 27.03
N LEU A 38 23.24 -34.42 26.20
CA LEU A 38 24.60 -34.08 26.65
C LEU A 38 24.91 -32.58 26.61
N ILE A 39 24.28 -31.81 25.72
CA ILE A 39 24.60 -30.38 25.53
C ILE A 39 23.95 -29.49 26.60
N LEU A 40 22.75 -29.85 27.07
CA LEU A 40 22.00 -29.05 28.04
C LEU A 40 22.65 -28.96 29.44
N PRO A 41 23.14 -30.06 30.06
CA PRO A 41 23.84 -29.95 31.34
C PRO A 41 25.23 -29.30 31.21
N LEU A 42 25.92 -29.47 30.07
CA LEU A 42 27.22 -28.84 29.82
C LEU A 42 27.10 -27.31 29.67
N SER A 43 26.00 -26.83 29.08
CA SER A 43 25.72 -25.39 28.95
C SER A 43 25.40 -24.69 30.29
N LEU A 44 24.80 -25.41 31.25
CA LEU A 44 24.53 -24.88 32.60
C LEU A 44 25.79 -24.80 33.45
N ILE A 45 26.72 -25.76 33.31
CA ILE A 45 28.01 -25.74 34.03
C ILE A 45 28.92 -24.62 33.49
N LEU A 46 28.83 -24.29 32.20
CA LEU A 46 29.57 -23.17 31.58
C LEU A 46 29.01 -21.78 31.99
N LEU A 47 27.74 -21.70 32.40
CA LEU A 47 27.12 -20.46 32.91
C LEU A 47 27.53 -20.13 34.36
N ASP A 48 27.88 -21.14 35.16
CA ASP A 48 28.43 -20.93 36.52
C ASP A 48 29.93 -20.58 36.51
N PHE A 49 30.69 -21.05 35.51
CA PHE A 49 32.12 -20.71 35.38
C PHE A 49 32.38 -19.32 34.76
N SER A 50 31.39 -18.69 34.12
CA SER A 50 31.54 -17.41 33.42
C SER A 50 31.17 -16.17 34.24
N GLY A 51 30.84 -16.31 35.53
CA GLY A 51 30.62 -15.18 36.44
C GLY A 51 29.38 -14.33 36.15
N THR A 52 28.48 -14.81 35.28
CA THR A 52 27.22 -14.13 34.92
C THR A 52 26.09 -14.31 35.93
N GLY A 53 26.17 -15.32 36.81
CA GLY A 53 25.15 -15.57 37.85
C GLY A 53 25.09 -14.50 38.94
N THR A 54 26.18 -13.79 39.20
CA THR A 54 26.25 -12.68 40.17
C THR A 54 25.57 -11.40 39.66
N ARG A 55 25.60 -11.14 38.34
CA ARG A 55 25.02 -9.92 37.74
C ARG A 55 23.50 -9.86 37.77
N LEU A 56 22.80 -11.00 37.84
CA LEU A 56 21.33 -11.01 37.98
C LEU A 56 20.86 -10.67 39.40
N LYS A 57 21.68 -10.91 40.43
CA LYS A 57 21.35 -10.51 41.82
C LYS A 57 21.50 -9.01 42.04
N ASP A 58 22.49 -8.39 41.42
CA ASP A 58 22.70 -6.94 41.49
C ASP A 58 21.62 -6.16 40.73
N PHE A 59 21.09 -6.72 39.63
CA PHE A 59 19.99 -6.13 38.87
C PHE A 59 18.68 -6.06 39.68
N ALA A 60 18.41 -7.06 40.53
CA ALA A 60 17.21 -7.10 41.37
C ALA A 60 17.23 -6.11 42.55
N GLN A 61 18.41 -5.64 42.98
CA GLN A 61 18.53 -4.61 44.04
C GLN A 61 18.41 -3.17 43.52
N SER A 62 18.52 -2.93 42.21
CA SER A 62 18.46 -1.59 41.61
C SER A 62 17.05 -0.95 41.55
N PHE A 63 16.00 -1.70 41.91
CA PHE A 63 14.60 -1.21 41.90
C PHE A 63 14.10 -0.70 43.27
N ARG A 64 15.00 -0.45 44.23
CA ARG A 64 14.64 0.03 45.58
C ARG A 64 15.37 1.32 45.97
N GLU A 65 15.27 2.38 45.16
CA GLU A 65 15.56 3.73 45.66
C GLU A 65 14.55 4.77 45.11
N PRO A 66 13.97 5.64 45.97
CA PRO A 66 13.02 6.67 45.55
C PRO A 66 13.74 7.85 44.90
N ARG A 67 13.36 8.18 43.67
CA ARG A 67 13.88 9.32 42.89
C ARG A 67 13.20 10.61 43.36
N ILE A 68 13.94 11.45 44.09
CA ILE A 68 13.55 12.84 44.44
C ILE A 68 13.72 13.69 43.18
N VAL A 69 12.66 14.40 42.77
CA VAL A 69 12.69 15.34 41.65
C VAL A 69 12.81 16.75 42.22
N GLU A 70 13.99 17.37 42.07
CA GLU A 70 14.18 18.80 42.29
C GLU A 70 13.50 19.60 41.17
N LYS A 71 12.69 20.56 41.58
CA LYS A 71 11.89 21.43 40.72
C LYS A 71 12.73 22.67 40.38
N ILE A 72 13.23 22.75 39.15
CA ILE A 72 13.89 23.96 38.66
C ILE A 72 12.81 25.00 38.33
N VAL A 73 12.92 26.13 39.03
CA VAL A 73 12.11 27.34 38.88
C VAL A 73 12.71 28.19 37.77
N VAL A 74 11.95 28.48 36.72
CA VAL A 74 12.27 29.55 35.76
C VAL A 74 11.23 30.64 35.95
N GLN A 75 11.72 31.82 36.36
CA GLN A 75 10.97 33.05 36.48
C GLN A 75 10.75 33.66 35.09
N GLU A 76 9.50 33.88 34.70
CA GLU A 76 9.17 34.80 33.62
C GLU A 76 8.41 36.01 34.16
N LYS A 77 8.84 37.15 33.62
CA LYS A 77 8.57 38.52 34.05
C LYS A 77 7.17 38.93 33.61
N ILE A 78 6.38 39.37 34.58
CA ILE A 78 5.01 39.85 34.45
C ILE A 78 5.00 41.18 33.68
N VAL A 79 4.18 41.26 32.63
CA VAL A 79 3.75 42.50 31.98
C VAL A 79 2.40 42.88 32.58
N GLU A 80 2.33 44.05 33.23
CA GLU A 80 1.08 44.62 33.70
C GLU A 80 0.18 44.99 32.52
N LYS A 81 -1.01 44.40 32.48
CA LYS A 81 -2.16 44.93 31.75
C LYS A 81 -3.35 44.93 32.69
N VAL A 82 -3.71 46.11 33.16
CA VAL A 82 -4.97 46.36 33.87
C VAL A 82 -6.12 46.12 32.90
N VAL A 83 -6.96 45.13 33.18
CA VAL A 83 -8.29 44.97 32.59
C VAL A 83 -9.27 44.66 33.70
N GLU A 84 -10.45 45.23 33.54
CA GLU A 84 -11.54 45.45 34.48
C GLU A 84 -12.01 44.24 35.30
N LYS A 85 -12.55 44.58 36.47
CA LYS A 85 -13.17 43.73 37.47
C LYS A 85 -14.41 43.03 36.88
N ALA A 86 -14.24 41.82 36.35
CA ALA A 86 -15.34 40.92 36.07
C ALA A 86 -15.87 40.33 37.38
N SER A 87 -17.14 40.61 37.69
CA SER A 87 -17.92 39.98 38.75
C SER A 87 -17.72 38.46 38.73
N GLN A 88 -17.18 37.89 39.82
CA GLN A 88 -17.19 36.44 40.00
C GLN A 88 -18.65 35.99 40.11
N THR A 89 -19.12 35.28 39.09
CA THR A 89 -20.39 34.55 39.17
C THR A 89 -20.30 33.61 40.38
N PRO A 90 -21.29 33.61 41.30
CA PRO A 90 -21.26 32.69 42.43
C PRO A 90 -21.13 31.25 41.92
N LEU A 91 -20.32 30.43 42.61
CA LEU A 91 -20.22 29.01 42.32
C LEU A 91 -21.65 28.43 42.35
N PRO A 92 -22.04 27.67 41.32
CA PRO A 92 -23.39 27.15 41.25
C PRO A 92 -23.64 26.25 42.46
N SER A 93 -24.65 26.58 43.27
CA SER A 93 -25.04 25.82 44.46
C SER A 93 -25.69 24.47 44.14
N ARG A 94 -25.87 24.19 42.85
CA ARG A 94 -26.44 22.96 42.27
C ARG A 94 -25.94 22.80 40.83
N PHE A 95 -25.85 21.57 40.34
CA PHE A 95 -25.41 21.30 38.98
C PHE A 95 -26.35 21.96 37.95
N VAL A 96 -25.79 22.63 36.94
CA VAL A 96 -26.57 23.29 35.87
C VAL A 96 -26.39 22.48 34.59
N PHE A 97 -27.46 21.83 34.12
CA PHE A 97 -27.47 21.08 32.86
C PHE A 97 -27.57 22.05 31.68
N THR A 98 -26.47 22.67 31.28
CA THR A 98 -26.42 23.33 29.97
C THR A 98 -26.13 22.28 28.91
N LYS A 99 -27.11 22.03 28.02
CA LYS A 99 -26.92 21.25 26.80
C LYS A 99 -26.00 22.06 25.87
N SER A 100 -24.69 21.88 25.96
CA SER A 100 -23.79 22.40 24.93
C SER A 100 -23.91 21.48 23.72
N ILE A 101 -24.69 21.89 22.74
CA ILE A 101 -24.57 21.36 21.39
C ILE A 101 -23.75 22.40 20.64
N ASP A 102 -22.49 22.09 20.37
CA ASP A 102 -21.82 22.71 19.23
C ASP A 102 -20.92 21.71 18.52
N THR A 103 -21.17 21.70 17.22
CA THR A 103 -20.68 20.92 16.11
C THR A 103 -19.25 21.28 15.72
N ALA A 104 -18.39 20.27 15.51
CA ALA A 104 -17.28 20.37 14.57
C ALA A 104 -16.93 19.00 13.99
N SER A 105 -17.50 18.72 12.81
CA SER A 105 -16.82 18.06 11.69
C SER A 105 -15.82 16.96 12.04
N LEU A 106 -16.29 15.82 12.57
CA LEU A 106 -15.50 14.60 12.42
C LEU A 106 -15.57 14.13 10.96
N TYR A 107 -16.70 14.27 10.25
CA TYR A 107 -16.82 13.92 8.82
C TYR A 107 -17.90 14.72 8.11
N LYS A 108 -17.58 15.31 6.94
CA LYS A 108 -18.55 15.99 6.04
C LYS A 108 -19.60 15.02 5.45
N GLU A 109 -19.41 13.72 5.63
CA GLU A 109 -20.21 12.64 5.02
C GLU A 109 -21.12 11.88 6.00
N TYR A 110 -21.01 12.10 7.32
CA TYR A 110 -21.80 11.41 8.35
C TYR A 110 -22.57 12.40 9.23
N GLY A 111 -23.84 12.09 9.52
CA GLY A 111 -24.62 12.83 10.51
C GLY A 111 -24.25 12.38 11.93
N ILE A 112 -23.34 13.09 12.59
CA ILE A 112 -22.99 12.82 13.99
C ILE A 112 -23.85 13.71 14.89
N GLN A 113 -24.70 13.08 15.71
CA GLN A 113 -25.41 13.76 16.80
C GLN A 113 -24.69 13.44 18.11
N SER A 114 -23.98 14.44 18.65
CA SER A 114 -23.35 14.34 19.97
C SER A 114 -24.21 15.07 21.01
N GLU A 115 -24.66 14.34 22.02
CA GLU A 115 -25.36 14.92 23.17
C GLU A 115 -24.55 14.63 24.43
N LEU A 116 -24.13 15.70 25.12
CA LEU A 116 -23.72 15.60 26.51
C LEU A 116 -24.97 15.72 27.38
N ALA A 117 -25.34 14.63 28.05
CA ALA A 117 -26.47 14.57 28.97
C ALA A 117 -25.94 14.32 30.40
N PRO A 118 -25.47 15.37 31.11
CA PRO A 118 -25.02 15.19 32.48
C PRO A 118 -26.21 14.73 33.34
N GLN A 119 -25.95 13.94 34.37
CA GLN A 119 -26.94 13.53 35.38
C GLN A 119 -26.34 13.75 36.77
N GLU A 120 -27.19 14.02 37.76
CA GLU A 120 -26.73 14.12 39.14
C GLU A 120 -26.41 12.71 39.67
N GLY A 121 -25.13 12.48 39.98
CA GLY A 121 -24.62 11.22 40.54
C GLY A 121 -24.41 11.28 42.05
N GLY A 122 -23.93 10.16 42.62
CA GLY A 122 -23.55 10.09 44.03
C GLY A 122 -22.18 10.72 44.33
N LEU A 123 -21.58 10.32 45.46
CA LEU A 123 -20.23 10.75 45.81
C LEU A 123 -19.23 10.34 44.73
N ALA A 124 -18.32 11.24 44.35
CA ALA A 124 -17.30 10.97 43.33
C ALA A 124 -16.43 9.74 43.64
N SER A 125 -16.25 9.40 44.93
CA SER A 125 -15.56 8.18 45.36
C SER A 125 -16.27 6.89 44.95
N ALA A 126 -17.61 6.92 44.82
CA ALA A 126 -18.42 5.80 44.36
C ALA A 126 -18.63 5.83 42.84
N GLU A 127 -18.84 7.00 42.24
CA GLU A 127 -19.07 7.14 40.79
C GLU A 127 -17.83 6.75 39.98
N ARG A 128 -16.60 7.04 40.45
CA ARG A 128 -15.37 6.68 39.73
C ARG A 128 -15.12 5.17 39.57
N THR A 129 -15.83 4.33 40.33
CA THR A 129 -15.72 2.87 40.29
C THR A 129 -16.82 2.21 39.47
N ARG A 130 -17.79 3.00 38.98
CA ARG A 130 -18.94 2.56 38.20
C ARG A 130 -18.68 2.88 36.72
N GLU A 131 -18.79 1.89 35.86
CA GLU A 131 -18.63 2.11 34.40
C GLU A 131 -19.76 2.98 33.86
N GLU A 132 -20.96 2.83 34.43
CA GLU A 132 -22.16 3.56 34.04
C GLU A 132 -22.10 5.07 34.31
N SER A 133 -21.19 5.52 35.16
CA SER A 133 -21.03 6.92 35.54
C SER A 133 -20.40 7.77 34.43
N MET A 134 -19.77 7.14 33.43
CA MET A 134 -19.22 7.82 32.25
C MET A 134 -19.32 6.91 31.02
N LEU A 135 -20.46 6.97 30.33
CA LEU A 135 -20.73 6.16 29.14
C LEU A 135 -20.78 7.02 27.87
N ILE A 136 -20.17 6.50 26.80
CA ILE A 136 -20.39 6.96 25.44
C ILE A 136 -21.24 5.91 24.73
N LYS A 137 -22.40 6.30 24.20
CA LYS A 137 -23.26 5.44 23.37
C LYS A 137 -23.11 5.85 21.91
N LEU A 138 -22.56 4.96 21.10
CA LEU A 138 -22.44 5.14 19.65
C LEU A 138 -23.32 4.12 18.95
N SER A 139 -24.09 4.58 17.98
CA SER A 139 -24.81 3.73 17.05
C SER A 139 -24.48 4.18 15.64
N LEU A 140 -24.06 3.24 14.79
CA LEU A 140 -23.81 3.48 13.37
C LEU A 140 -24.68 2.51 12.57
N GLU A 141 -25.63 3.07 11.83
CA GLU A 141 -26.49 2.30 10.93
C GLU A 141 -25.90 2.32 9.52
N VAL A 142 -25.59 1.14 8.99
CA VAL A 142 -24.97 0.97 7.67
C VAL A 142 -25.80 0.01 6.84
N LYS A 143 -26.13 0.41 5.61
CA LYS A 143 -26.76 -0.48 4.64
C LYS A 143 -25.67 -1.20 3.86
N MET A 144 -25.61 -2.52 3.97
CA MET A 144 -24.71 -3.32 3.13
C MET A 144 -25.33 -3.46 1.73
N PRO A 145 -24.53 -3.30 0.66
CA PRO A 145 -25.05 -3.35 -0.69
C PRO A 145 -25.32 -4.80 -1.11
N LYS A 146 -26.23 -4.93 -2.08
CA LYS A 146 -26.46 -6.15 -2.83
C LYS A 146 -25.71 -6.03 -4.15
N PRO A 147 -25.09 -7.11 -4.67
CA PRO A 147 -24.45 -7.07 -5.98
C PRO A 147 -25.48 -6.99 -7.12
N ALA A 148 -25.15 -6.21 -8.14
CA ALA A 148 -25.72 -6.27 -9.48
C ALA A 148 -25.41 -7.62 -10.15
N VAL A 149 -26.42 -8.22 -10.75
CA VAL A 149 -26.36 -9.57 -11.35
C VAL A 149 -27.10 -9.67 -12.69
N THR A 150 -27.87 -8.65 -13.06
CA THR A 150 -28.69 -8.63 -14.27
C THR A 150 -28.12 -7.71 -15.33
N LEU A 151 -28.40 -8.01 -16.61
CA LEU A 151 -27.98 -7.17 -17.73
C LEU A 151 -28.50 -5.73 -17.58
N ALA A 152 -29.73 -5.54 -17.09
CA ALA A 152 -30.33 -4.23 -16.90
C ALA A 152 -29.57 -3.38 -15.85
N GLU A 153 -29.17 -3.99 -14.73
CA GLU A 153 -28.35 -3.32 -13.71
C GLU A 153 -27.01 -2.86 -14.32
N PHE A 154 -26.29 -3.75 -15.01
CA PHE A 154 -25.02 -3.39 -15.68
C PHE A 154 -25.19 -2.35 -16.79
N THR A 155 -26.29 -2.42 -17.55
CA THR A 155 -26.62 -1.43 -18.59
C THR A 155 -26.89 -0.05 -17.98
N SER A 156 -27.45 0.01 -16.77
CA SER A 156 -27.67 1.28 -16.07
C SER A 156 -26.37 1.96 -15.64
N LEU A 157 -25.31 1.18 -15.38
CA LEU A 157 -23.98 1.68 -15.03
C LEU A 157 -23.19 2.08 -16.28
N ASN A 158 -23.24 1.27 -17.33
CA ASN A 158 -22.63 1.56 -18.62
C ASN A 158 -23.54 1.09 -19.78
N PRO A 159 -24.24 2.02 -20.46
CA PRO A 159 -25.13 1.68 -21.58
C PRO A 159 -24.42 1.06 -22.80
N GLU A 160 -23.12 1.26 -22.94
CA GLU A 160 -22.32 0.70 -24.05
C GLU A 160 -21.83 -0.73 -23.75
N LEU A 161 -21.86 -1.15 -22.49
CA LEU A 161 -21.30 -2.43 -22.07
C LEU A 161 -21.93 -3.65 -22.79
N PRO A 162 -23.27 -3.77 -22.92
CA PRO A 162 -23.87 -4.87 -23.68
C PRO A 162 -23.53 -4.84 -25.18
N LYS A 163 -23.23 -3.67 -25.73
CA LYS A 163 -22.83 -3.51 -27.14
C LYS A 163 -21.38 -3.95 -27.34
N MET A 164 -20.49 -3.59 -26.41
CA MET A 164 -19.09 -3.99 -26.44
C MET A 164 -18.90 -5.49 -26.18
N LEU A 165 -19.71 -6.06 -25.29
CA LEU A 165 -19.68 -7.47 -24.91
C LEU A 165 -21.00 -8.15 -25.27
N PRO A 166 -21.25 -8.52 -26.54
CA PRO A 166 -22.49 -9.16 -26.96
C PRO A 166 -22.76 -10.50 -26.25
N GLY A 167 -21.72 -11.14 -25.72
CA GLY A 167 -21.85 -12.35 -24.90
C GLY A 167 -22.31 -12.11 -23.46
N LEU A 168 -22.40 -10.86 -22.99
CA LEU A 168 -22.61 -10.53 -21.58
C LEU A 168 -23.90 -11.11 -21.01
N GLU A 169 -25.02 -11.02 -21.74
CA GLU A 169 -26.30 -11.59 -21.29
C GLU A 169 -26.19 -13.10 -21.05
N THR A 170 -25.50 -13.79 -21.97
CA THR A 170 -25.26 -15.24 -21.86
C THR A 170 -24.38 -15.54 -20.64
N LEU A 171 -23.32 -14.75 -20.41
CA LEU A 171 -22.44 -14.92 -19.24
C LEU A 171 -23.20 -14.71 -17.93
N LEU A 172 -24.02 -13.65 -17.85
CA LEU A 172 -24.79 -13.32 -16.65
C LEU A 172 -25.85 -14.37 -16.31
N SER A 173 -26.43 -15.04 -17.31
CA SER A 173 -27.41 -16.10 -17.08
C SER A 173 -26.89 -17.29 -16.25
N GLY A 174 -25.58 -17.56 -16.33
CA GLY A 174 -24.88 -18.61 -15.57
C GLY A 174 -23.92 -18.07 -14.50
N ALA A 175 -23.88 -16.74 -14.31
CA ALA A 175 -22.95 -16.11 -13.38
C ALA A 175 -23.34 -16.38 -11.93
N GLN A 176 -22.33 -16.43 -11.07
CA GLN A 176 -22.51 -16.50 -9.63
C GLN A 176 -21.88 -15.29 -8.97
N VAL A 177 -22.49 -14.81 -7.89
CA VAL A 177 -21.83 -13.82 -7.03
C VAL A 177 -20.63 -14.49 -6.37
N SER A 178 -19.43 -13.95 -6.61
CA SER A 178 -18.22 -14.54 -6.05
C SER A 178 -18.19 -14.39 -4.53
N PRO A 179 -17.69 -15.40 -3.78
CA PRO A 179 -17.40 -15.28 -2.35
C PRO A 179 -16.51 -14.07 -2.00
N PHE A 180 -15.67 -13.61 -2.94
CA PHE A 180 -14.84 -12.41 -2.76
C PHE A 180 -15.65 -11.15 -2.48
N PHE A 181 -16.87 -11.01 -3.02
CA PHE A 181 -17.74 -9.86 -2.73
C PHE A 181 -18.07 -9.79 -1.24
N TYR A 182 -18.54 -10.90 -0.68
CA TYR A 182 -18.90 -10.97 0.73
C TYR A 182 -17.69 -10.85 1.64
N HIS A 183 -16.56 -11.44 1.24
CA HIS A 183 -15.31 -11.31 2.00
C HIS A 183 -14.84 -9.85 2.08
N LEU A 184 -14.88 -9.13 0.95
CA LEU A 184 -14.53 -7.71 0.88
C LEU A 184 -15.39 -6.88 1.82
N TYR A 185 -16.72 -7.06 1.81
CA TYR A 185 -17.62 -6.32 2.68
C TYR A 185 -17.52 -6.71 4.16
N GLU A 186 -17.17 -7.96 4.48
CA GLU A 186 -16.87 -8.35 5.87
C GLU A 186 -15.59 -7.65 6.37
N LEU A 187 -14.55 -7.52 5.55
CA LEU A 187 -13.35 -6.75 5.90
C LEU A 187 -13.67 -5.26 6.13
N LYS A 188 -14.46 -4.65 5.24
CA LYS A 188 -14.92 -3.26 5.40
C LYS A 188 -15.73 -3.05 6.68
N LYS A 189 -16.60 -4.01 7.03
CA LYS A 189 -17.35 -4.00 8.29
C LYS A 189 -16.41 -4.10 9.50
N GLY A 190 -15.39 -4.95 9.44
CA GLY A 190 -14.37 -5.05 10.48
C GLY A 190 -13.62 -3.74 10.70
N GLU A 191 -13.23 -3.07 9.62
CA GLU A 191 -12.61 -1.74 9.66
C GLU A 191 -13.52 -0.68 10.29
N LEU A 192 -14.81 -0.64 9.90
CA LEU A 192 -15.79 0.25 10.51
C LEU A 192 -15.90 0.01 12.02
N GLN A 193 -16.04 -1.24 12.45
CA GLN A 193 -16.17 -1.60 13.87
C GLN A 193 -14.92 -1.21 14.67
N SER A 194 -13.74 -1.53 14.16
CA SER A 194 -12.45 -1.23 14.80
C SER A 194 -12.27 0.28 15.00
N LYS A 195 -12.51 1.07 13.94
CA LYS A 195 -12.32 2.52 14.00
C LYS A 195 -13.39 3.23 14.81
N LEU A 196 -14.64 2.76 14.76
CA LEU A 196 -15.71 3.28 15.61
C LEU A 196 -15.41 3.06 17.10
N THR A 197 -14.92 1.87 17.47
CA THR A 197 -14.57 1.53 18.87
C THR A 197 -13.41 2.38 19.39
N ARG A 198 -12.51 2.81 18.51
CA ARG A 198 -11.35 3.65 18.84
C ARG A 198 -11.62 5.15 18.74
N LEU A 199 -12.85 5.55 18.41
CA LEU A 199 -13.21 6.95 18.10
C LEU A 199 -12.31 7.56 17.01
N ASP A 200 -11.87 6.72 16.07
CA ASP A 200 -10.95 7.08 14.98
C ASP A 200 -11.74 7.35 13.68
N ARG A 201 -11.03 7.72 12.62
CA ARG A 201 -11.59 7.96 11.30
C ARG A 201 -12.11 6.71 10.62
N ILE A 202 -13.42 6.48 10.76
CA ILE A 202 -14.14 5.44 10.02
C ILE A 202 -14.00 5.61 8.50
N LEU A 203 -14.18 4.51 7.76
CA LEU A 203 -14.26 4.53 6.30
C LEU A 203 -15.30 5.55 5.85
N SER A 204 -15.02 6.32 4.79
CA SER A 204 -15.98 7.20 4.11
C SER A 204 -17.03 6.40 3.36
N ARG A 205 -18.16 7.02 2.97
CA ARG A 205 -19.19 6.34 2.16
C ARG A 205 -18.61 5.84 0.86
N HIS A 206 -17.79 6.67 0.24
CA HIS A 206 -17.06 6.37 -0.98
C HIS A 206 -16.23 5.07 -0.85
N ASN A 207 -15.23 5.03 0.03
CA ASN A 207 -14.44 3.82 0.29
C ASN A 207 -15.25 2.62 0.83
N LEU A 208 -16.44 2.82 1.41
CA LEU A 208 -17.30 1.71 1.82
C LEU A 208 -18.04 1.09 0.62
N TYR A 209 -18.46 1.93 -0.33
CA TYR A 209 -19.28 1.57 -1.48
C TYR A 209 -18.50 1.64 -2.81
N ASP A 210 -17.21 1.35 -2.79
CA ASP A 210 -16.30 1.37 -3.96
C ASP A 210 -16.45 0.15 -4.90
N CYS A 211 -17.26 -0.84 -4.50
CA CYS A 211 -17.46 -2.09 -5.21
C CYS A 211 -18.96 -2.39 -5.36
N GLU A 212 -19.44 -2.34 -6.59
CA GLU A 212 -20.81 -2.69 -6.95
C GLU A 212 -21.01 -4.21 -6.98
N SER A 213 -20.07 -4.97 -7.59
CA SER A 213 -20.22 -6.42 -7.78
C SER A 213 -18.91 -7.15 -8.05
N ILE A 214 -18.87 -8.43 -7.66
CA ILE A 214 -17.84 -9.38 -8.08
C ILE A 214 -18.55 -10.65 -8.55
N LEU A 215 -18.42 -10.98 -9.83
CA LEU A 215 -19.11 -12.12 -10.45
C LEU A 215 -18.13 -13.11 -11.07
N GLU A 216 -18.40 -14.39 -10.88
CA GLU A 216 -17.72 -15.50 -11.55
C GLU A 216 -18.45 -15.80 -12.85
N LEU A 217 -17.80 -15.53 -13.99
CA LEU A 217 -18.36 -15.68 -15.32
C LEU A 217 -17.79 -16.91 -16.00
N SER A 218 -18.65 -17.78 -16.54
CA SER A 218 -18.26 -18.90 -17.40
C SER A 218 -19.11 -18.92 -18.66
N HIS A 219 -18.46 -18.94 -19.82
CA HIS A 219 -19.20 -19.10 -21.06
C HIS A 219 -19.65 -20.56 -21.21
N PRO A 220 -20.96 -20.85 -21.42
CA PRO A 220 -21.50 -22.21 -21.38
C PRO A 220 -20.90 -23.17 -22.41
N THR A 221 -20.56 -22.67 -23.61
CA THR A 221 -20.05 -23.50 -24.72
C THR A 221 -18.59 -23.24 -25.12
N LYS A 222 -18.08 -22.01 -24.97
CA LYS A 222 -16.72 -21.62 -25.37
C LYS A 222 -15.65 -21.92 -24.31
N GLY A 223 -16.05 -22.26 -23.07
CA GLY A 223 -15.14 -22.64 -22.00
C GLY A 223 -14.32 -21.50 -21.38
N GLY A 224 -14.46 -20.26 -21.88
CA GLY A 224 -13.85 -19.08 -21.31
C GLY A 224 -14.39 -18.76 -19.92
N ARG A 225 -13.52 -18.26 -19.05
CA ARG A 225 -13.86 -17.82 -17.68
C ARG A 225 -13.25 -16.47 -17.39
N ALA A 226 -13.95 -15.68 -16.59
CA ALA A 226 -13.44 -14.42 -16.06
C ALA A 226 -14.03 -14.12 -14.68
N LEU A 227 -13.30 -13.33 -13.92
CA LEU A 227 -13.81 -12.66 -12.72
C LEU A 227 -14.15 -11.23 -13.12
N LEU A 228 -15.44 -10.89 -13.11
CA LEU A 228 -15.92 -9.53 -13.35
C LEU A 228 -15.94 -8.77 -12.03
N LEU A 229 -15.24 -7.64 -11.97
CA LEU A 229 -15.29 -6.69 -10.87
C LEU A 229 -15.94 -5.41 -11.38
N GLN A 230 -16.99 -4.92 -10.70
CA GLN A 230 -17.64 -3.65 -11.01
C GLN A 230 -17.40 -2.67 -9.87
N GLY A 231 -16.84 -1.51 -10.17
CA GLY A 231 -16.51 -0.51 -9.17
C GLY A 231 -16.07 0.82 -9.77
N GLU A 232 -15.41 1.62 -8.95
CA GLU A 232 -14.80 2.89 -9.37
C GLU A 232 -13.35 2.70 -9.86
N MET A 233 -12.63 3.81 -10.09
CA MET A 233 -11.21 3.80 -10.38
C MET A 233 -10.44 4.91 -9.66
N ASP A 234 -9.63 4.49 -8.70
CA ASP A 234 -8.50 5.19 -8.13
C ASP A 234 -7.22 5.03 -8.96
N VAL A 235 -6.18 5.77 -8.56
CA VAL A 235 -4.92 5.85 -9.29
C VAL A 235 -3.79 5.28 -8.45
N VAL A 236 -3.03 4.37 -9.04
CA VAL A 236 -1.70 3.99 -8.55
C VAL A 236 -0.64 4.72 -9.37
N SER A 237 0.38 5.24 -8.70
CA SER A 237 1.52 5.91 -9.33
C SER A 237 2.84 5.15 -9.16
N ASP A 238 2.75 3.94 -8.63
CA ASP A 238 3.88 3.16 -8.15
C ASP A 238 4.69 2.51 -9.26
N GLY A 239 5.83 1.99 -8.83
CA GLY A 239 6.69 1.17 -9.64
C GLY A 239 7.83 1.95 -10.31
N SER A 240 8.90 1.24 -10.60
CA SER A 240 10.12 1.82 -11.15
C SER A 240 10.92 0.78 -11.94
N ASP A 241 11.54 1.23 -13.03
CA ASP A 241 12.41 0.37 -13.83
C ASP A 241 13.59 1.17 -14.37
N GLY A 242 14.76 0.96 -13.76
CA GLY A 242 16.00 1.59 -14.21
C GLY A 242 16.44 1.17 -15.62
N ASP A 243 16.01 0.00 -16.12
CA ASP A 243 16.40 -0.47 -17.46
C ASP A 243 15.64 0.28 -18.56
N ARG A 244 14.39 0.66 -18.30
CA ARG A 244 13.52 1.32 -19.27
C ARG A 244 13.32 2.81 -19.04
N TRP A 245 13.32 3.23 -17.77
CA TRP A 245 12.93 4.59 -17.37
C TRP A 245 13.88 5.12 -16.29
N PRO A 246 15.13 5.46 -16.67
CA PRO A 246 16.18 5.83 -15.72
C PRO A 246 15.95 7.18 -15.02
N ASP A 247 15.00 8.00 -15.49
CA ASP A 247 14.71 9.33 -14.93
C ASP A 247 13.21 9.47 -14.65
N MET A 248 12.83 9.54 -13.38
CA MET A 248 11.43 9.72 -12.93
C MET A 248 11.20 11.12 -12.37
N ALA A 249 10.00 11.67 -12.59
CA ALA A 249 9.65 13.00 -12.11
C ALA A 249 9.45 13.02 -10.59
N ASP A 250 9.94 14.06 -9.92
CA ASP A 250 9.74 14.25 -8.48
C ASP A 250 8.27 14.39 -8.10
N PHE A 251 7.43 14.97 -8.97
CA PHE A 251 5.98 15.03 -8.79
C PHE A 251 5.34 13.64 -8.58
N ILE A 252 5.92 12.59 -9.15
CA ILE A 252 5.47 11.21 -8.97
C ILE A 252 6.17 10.58 -7.78
N THR A 253 7.51 10.61 -7.75
CA THR A 253 8.31 9.89 -6.75
C THR A 253 8.23 10.47 -5.34
N LEU A 254 7.72 11.70 -5.19
CA LEU A 254 7.50 12.37 -3.90
C LEU A 254 6.01 12.46 -3.54
N SER A 255 5.11 11.76 -4.25
CA SER A 255 3.70 11.70 -3.84
C SER A 255 3.54 10.89 -2.55
N ASP A 256 2.49 11.19 -1.76
CA ASP A 256 2.34 10.74 -0.37
C ASP A 256 2.36 9.21 -0.18
N ASN A 257 1.96 8.46 -1.20
CA ASN A 257 1.85 7.00 -1.13
C ASN A 257 2.75 6.27 -2.13
N TYR A 258 3.64 6.98 -2.83
CA TYR A 258 4.46 6.38 -3.88
C TYR A 258 5.36 5.26 -3.32
N GLN A 259 5.31 4.11 -3.98
CA GLN A 259 6.26 3.02 -3.79
C GLN A 259 7.01 2.75 -5.09
N PRO A 260 8.33 2.47 -5.05
CA PRO A 260 9.07 2.13 -6.26
C PRO A 260 8.81 0.69 -6.74
N PHE A 261 7.93 -0.05 -6.05
CA PHE A 261 7.68 -1.46 -6.28
C PHE A 261 6.22 -1.66 -6.65
N THR A 262 5.97 -2.47 -7.67
CA THR A 262 4.71 -3.18 -7.85
C THR A 262 4.87 -4.63 -7.43
N THR A 263 3.78 -5.34 -7.20
CA THR A 263 3.85 -6.78 -6.92
C THR A 263 4.35 -7.57 -8.14
N PHE A 264 3.94 -7.19 -9.36
CA PHE A 264 4.51 -7.74 -10.59
C PHE A 264 5.92 -7.20 -10.83
N ALA A 265 6.90 -8.10 -10.99
CA ALA A 265 8.30 -7.72 -11.23
C ALA A 265 9.15 -8.85 -11.80
N TRP A 266 10.18 -8.48 -12.55
CA TRP A 266 11.11 -9.39 -13.23
C TRP A 266 12.58 -9.06 -12.90
N PRO A 267 13.53 -9.98 -13.15
CA PRO A 267 14.95 -9.69 -12.99
C PRO A 267 15.43 -8.58 -13.93
N LYS A 268 16.33 -7.71 -13.46
CA LYS A 268 16.94 -6.68 -14.30
C LYS A 268 17.62 -7.27 -15.54
N LYS A 269 17.52 -6.55 -16.65
CA LYS A 269 18.14 -6.88 -17.93
C LYS A 269 19.46 -6.15 -18.14
N THR A 270 19.69 -5.03 -17.44
CA THR A 270 20.90 -4.23 -17.58
C THR A 270 21.57 -3.92 -16.23
N ARG A 271 22.73 -3.26 -16.28
CA ARG A 271 23.44 -2.72 -15.10
C ARG A 271 23.00 -1.30 -14.73
N GLN A 272 22.05 -0.72 -15.47
CA GLN A 272 21.55 0.62 -15.17
C GLN A 272 20.88 0.60 -13.79
N PRO A 273 21.32 1.43 -12.84
CA PRO A 273 20.73 1.46 -11.51
C PRO A 273 19.29 1.96 -11.58
N ASN A 274 18.45 1.48 -10.68
CA ASN A 274 17.12 2.04 -10.48
C ASN A 274 17.23 3.53 -10.04
N PRO A 275 16.43 4.46 -10.61
CA PRO A 275 16.48 5.89 -10.30
C PRO A 275 16.39 6.23 -8.81
N LEU A 276 15.70 5.39 -8.02
CA LEU A 276 15.43 5.65 -6.62
C LEU A 276 16.60 5.26 -5.70
N LEU A 277 17.54 4.43 -6.17
CA LEU A 277 18.70 4.00 -5.38
C LEU A 277 19.59 5.17 -4.95
N ALA A 278 19.75 6.17 -5.82
CA ALA A 278 20.55 7.36 -5.51
C ALA A 278 20.03 8.14 -4.29
N LYS A 279 18.71 8.07 -4.01
CA LYS A 279 18.07 8.68 -2.84
C LYS A 279 18.00 7.71 -1.65
N TRP A 280 17.66 6.44 -1.90
CA TRP A 280 17.37 5.47 -0.84
C TRP A 280 18.62 4.90 -0.16
N GLU A 281 19.72 4.66 -0.90
CA GLU A 281 20.94 4.09 -0.30
C GLU A 281 21.61 5.03 0.72
N PRO A 282 21.81 6.33 0.43
CA PRO A 282 22.37 7.24 1.43
C PRO A 282 21.45 7.40 2.64
N LEU A 283 20.13 7.40 2.44
CA LEU A 283 19.15 7.50 3.51
C LEU A 283 19.20 6.27 4.43
N LEU A 284 19.26 5.06 3.86
CA LEU A 284 19.43 3.83 4.62
C LEU A 284 20.72 3.85 5.44
N LYS A 285 21.86 4.22 4.82
CA LYS A 285 23.15 4.34 5.53
C LYS A 285 23.07 5.34 6.69
N LYS A 286 22.39 6.47 6.48
CA LYS A 286 22.16 7.48 7.53
C LYS A 286 21.37 6.89 8.70
N TYR A 287 20.28 6.18 8.43
CA TYR A 287 19.46 5.57 9.48
C TYR A 287 20.17 4.43 10.21
N GLU A 288 20.91 3.59 9.50
CA GLU A 288 21.73 2.53 10.11
C GLU A 288 22.83 3.13 11.01
N ALA A 289 23.50 4.19 10.56
CA ALA A 289 24.51 4.88 11.36
C ALA A 289 23.91 5.54 12.60
N GLU A 290 22.74 6.18 12.46
CA GLU A 290 22.04 6.80 13.59
C GLU A 290 21.55 5.75 14.59
N PHE A 291 20.99 4.64 14.12
CA PHE A 291 20.50 3.55 14.97
C PHE A 291 21.62 2.88 15.79
N ALA A 292 22.87 2.97 15.33
CA ALA A 292 24.03 2.48 16.06
C ALA A 292 24.45 3.38 17.24
N ILE A 293 23.90 4.61 17.36
CA ILE A 293 24.23 5.55 18.45
C ILE A 293 23.57 5.07 19.76
N PRO A 294 24.35 4.83 20.83
CA PRO A 294 23.79 4.49 22.13
C PRO A 294 23.02 5.65 22.76
N GLY A 295 21.96 5.34 23.52
CA GLY A 295 21.23 6.33 24.33
C GLY A 295 20.14 7.13 23.62
N LEU A 296 19.74 6.76 22.39
CA LEU A 296 18.58 7.34 21.71
C LEU A 296 17.27 7.07 22.46
N SER A 297 16.28 7.94 22.26
CA SER A 297 14.93 7.74 22.82
C SER A 297 14.28 6.47 22.25
N ILE A 298 13.35 5.88 23.01
CA ILE A 298 12.61 4.67 22.60
C ILE A 298 11.85 4.93 21.29
N GLU A 299 11.22 6.10 21.17
CA GLU A 299 10.48 6.51 19.97
C GLU A 299 11.38 6.63 18.76
N ARG A 300 12.58 7.22 18.92
CA ARG A 300 13.53 7.35 17.82
C ARG A 300 14.07 6.00 17.38
N ASN A 301 14.41 5.12 18.32
CA ASN A 301 14.82 3.75 18.02
C ASN A 301 13.72 2.96 17.30
N ARG A 302 12.46 3.13 17.69
CA ARG A 302 11.32 2.51 17.02
C ARG A 302 11.18 3.01 15.58
N PHE A 303 11.26 4.33 15.38
CA PHE A 303 11.22 4.94 14.06
C PHE A 303 12.35 4.44 13.16
N LEU A 304 13.60 4.51 13.63
CA LEU A 304 14.77 4.09 12.85
C LEU A 304 14.70 2.63 12.46
N ARG A 305 14.27 1.75 13.38
CA ARG A 305 14.07 0.34 13.08
C ARG A 305 13.03 0.15 11.97
N ALA A 306 11.87 0.80 12.08
CA ALA A 306 10.81 0.70 11.08
C ALA A 306 11.28 1.18 9.69
N GLU A 307 12.02 2.30 9.63
CA GLU A 307 12.55 2.81 8.36
C GLU A 307 13.66 1.93 7.77
N ILE A 308 14.55 1.37 8.60
CA ILE A 308 15.56 0.42 8.12
C ILE A 308 14.90 -0.85 7.59
N ASP A 309 13.93 -1.39 8.33
CA ASP A 309 13.19 -2.60 7.93
C ASP A 309 12.39 -2.39 6.64
N ARG A 310 11.95 -1.15 6.37
CA ARG A 310 11.29 -0.77 5.11
C ARG A 310 12.29 -0.56 3.96
N LEU A 311 13.35 0.23 4.19
CA LEU A 311 14.29 0.64 3.13
C LEU A 311 15.22 -0.50 2.69
N LYS A 312 15.69 -1.33 3.61
CA LYS A 312 16.74 -2.32 3.34
C LYS A 312 16.31 -3.42 2.36
N PRO A 313 15.12 -4.06 2.51
CA PRO A 313 14.62 -4.97 1.50
C PRO A 313 14.42 -4.25 0.17
N GLY A 314 13.83 -3.05 0.20
CA GLY A 314 13.58 -2.28 -1.01
C GLY A 314 14.83 -1.91 -1.81
N VAL A 315 15.89 -1.45 -1.14
CA VAL A 315 17.21 -1.19 -1.76
C VAL A 315 17.80 -2.47 -2.34
N THR A 316 17.65 -3.60 -1.65
CA THR A 316 18.14 -4.89 -2.14
C THR A 316 17.40 -5.30 -3.41
N ASP A 317 16.09 -5.20 -3.41
CA ASP A 317 15.21 -5.57 -4.50
C ASP A 317 15.46 -4.70 -5.75
N MET A 318 15.52 -3.37 -5.61
CA MET A 318 15.80 -2.45 -6.72
C MET A 318 17.16 -2.67 -7.41
N LYS A 319 18.11 -3.35 -6.76
CA LYS A 319 19.40 -3.70 -7.38
C LYS A 319 19.30 -4.86 -8.36
N TYR A 320 18.31 -5.73 -8.20
CA TYR A 320 18.22 -6.99 -8.94
C TYR A 320 16.93 -7.16 -9.73
N ARG A 321 15.90 -6.35 -9.44
CA ARG A 321 14.58 -6.43 -10.07
C ARG A 321 14.17 -5.11 -10.73
N SER A 322 13.28 -5.25 -11.70
CA SER A 322 12.54 -4.19 -12.37
C SER A 322 11.04 -4.43 -12.16
N TYR A 323 10.29 -3.33 -12.11
CA TYR A 323 8.86 -3.30 -11.81
C TYR A 323 8.10 -2.65 -12.95
N LEU A 324 6.77 -2.79 -12.95
CA LEU A 324 5.93 -1.98 -13.83
C LEU A 324 6.13 -0.49 -13.50
N ILE A 325 5.85 0.39 -14.45
CA ILE A 325 5.87 1.85 -14.26
C ILE A 325 4.45 2.34 -14.49
N ALA A 326 3.77 2.81 -13.45
CA ALA A 326 2.37 3.25 -13.56
C ALA A 326 2.12 4.31 -14.64
N GLU A 327 3.11 5.15 -14.97
CA GLU A 327 2.99 6.14 -16.04
C GLU A 327 2.99 5.55 -17.46
N ALA A 328 3.55 4.37 -17.64
CA ALA A 328 3.86 3.79 -18.96
C ALA A 328 3.13 2.47 -19.22
N ASP A 329 3.01 1.63 -18.19
CA ASP A 329 2.53 0.25 -18.31
C ASP A 329 1.06 0.17 -17.87
N PRO A 330 0.16 -0.43 -18.68
CA PRO A 330 -1.24 -0.57 -18.33
C PRO A 330 -1.47 -1.76 -17.40
N PHE A 331 -1.78 -1.49 -16.15
CA PHE A 331 -2.14 -2.52 -15.17
C PHE A 331 -3.23 -2.07 -14.20
N ILE A 332 -3.85 -3.05 -13.55
CA ILE A 332 -4.83 -2.86 -12.49
C ILE A 332 -4.26 -3.34 -11.15
N VAL A 333 -4.86 -2.83 -10.08
CA VAL A 333 -4.58 -3.21 -8.70
C VAL A 333 -5.80 -3.92 -8.15
N ILE A 334 -5.60 -5.09 -7.55
CA ILE A 334 -6.67 -5.81 -6.86
C ILE A 334 -6.42 -5.85 -5.35
N PRO A 335 -7.46 -5.98 -4.51
CA PRO A 335 -7.26 -6.09 -3.08
C PRO A 335 -6.42 -7.33 -2.74
N LEU A 336 -5.45 -7.19 -1.82
CA LEU A 336 -4.63 -8.31 -1.33
C LEU A 336 -5.45 -9.53 -0.85
N SER A 337 -6.69 -9.32 -0.40
CA SER A 337 -7.59 -10.37 0.07
C SER A 337 -8.06 -11.34 -1.02
N LEU A 338 -7.97 -10.94 -2.30
CA LEU A 338 -8.35 -11.76 -3.46
C LEU A 338 -7.19 -12.65 -3.94
N LEU A 339 -5.94 -12.33 -3.60
CA LEU A 339 -4.75 -13.06 -4.03
C LEU A 339 -4.47 -14.32 -3.19
N ASN A 340 -3.72 -15.26 -3.76
CA ASN A 340 -3.32 -16.54 -3.14
C ASN A 340 -4.53 -17.45 -2.82
N ARG A 341 -5.52 -17.46 -3.71
CA ARG A 341 -6.80 -18.19 -3.58
C ARG A 341 -7.06 -19.14 -4.75
N GLU A 342 -6.08 -19.33 -5.62
CA GLU A 342 -6.15 -20.16 -6.83
C GLU A 342 -6.43 -21.63 -6.49
N ALA A 343 -5.99 -22.09 -5.32
CA ALA A 343 -6.28 -23.43 -4.81
C ALA A 343 -7.70 -23.57 -4.24
N GLU A 344 -8.35 -22.45 -3.88
CA GLU A 344 -9.70 -22.42 -3.30
C GLU A 344 -10.78 -22.29 -4.38
N THR A 345 -10.49 -21.52 -5.44
CA THR A 345 -11.43 -21.26 -6.53
C THR A 345 -10.70 -21.11 -7.87
N PRO A 346 -11.23 -21.67 -8.97
CA PRO A 346 -10.69 -21.45 -10.31
C PRO A 346 -10.84 -20.00 -10.79
N PHE A 347 -11.55 -19.16 -10.04
CA PHE A 347 -11.70 -17.73 -10.29
C PHE A 347 -10.76 -16.86 -9.45
N GLY A 348 -9.88 -17.47 -8.65
CA GLY A 348 -8.90 -16.75 -7.83
C GLY A 348 -7.90 -16.03 -8.74
N PRO A 349 -7.86 -14.69 -8.75
CA PRO A 349 -6.93 -13.95 -9.59
C PRO A 349 -5.51 -14.04 -9.03
N ALA A 350 -4.53 -13.98 -9.92
CA ALA A 350 -3.11 -13.95 -9.61
C ALA A 350 -2.42 -12.73 -10.23
N ILE A 351 -1.27 -12.36 -9.67
CA ILE A 351 -0.42 -11.32 -10.25
C ILE A 351 0.09 -11.79 -11.61
N GLY A 352 -0.05 -10.92 -12.62
CA GLY A 352 0.28 -11.20 -14.01
C GLY A 352 -0.87 -11.77 -14.83
N ASP A 353 -2.01 -12.11 -14.23
CA ASP A 353 -3.20 -12.46 -15.00
C ASP A 353 -3.61 -11.30 -15.90
N TYR A 354 -3.99 -11.61 -17.13
CA TYR A 354 -4.51 -10.62 -18.07
C TYR A 354 -5.83 -10.06 -17.56
N ALA A 355 -6.07 -8.79 -17.88
CA ALA A 355 -7.29 -8.09 -17.55
C ALA A 355 -7.70 -7.14 -18.68
N VAL A 356 -8.98 -6.78 -18.71
CA VAL A 356 -9.49 -5.72 -19.57
C VAL A 356 -10.33 -4.78 -18.74
N VAL A 357 -9.98 -3.49 -18.77
CA VAL A 357 -10.73 -2.43 -18.10
C VAL A 357 -11.70 -1.80 -19.10
N ILE A 358 -12.95 -1.64 -18.69
CA ILE A 358 -14.03 -1.17 -19.54
C ILE A 358 -14.69 0.03 -18.88
N HIS A 359 -14.74 1.16 -19.61
CA HIS A 359 -15.41 2.37 -19.16
C HIS A 359 -15.87 3.18 -20.37
N GLY A 360 -17.14 3.62 -20.37
CA GLY A 360 -17.74 4.23 -21.55
C GLY A 360 -17.67 3.27 -22.74
N ASN A 361 -17.03 3.71 -23.83
CA ASN A 361 -16.77 2.92 -25.05
C ASN A 361 -15.32 2.40 -25.15
N HIS A 362 -14.52 2.49 -24.07
CA HIS A 362 -13.14 2.04 -24.05
C HIS A 362 -13.02 0.60 -23.55
N LEU A 363 -12.19 -0.19 -24.23
CA LEU A 363 -11.75 -1.54 -23.83
C LEU A 363 -10.23 -1.53 -23.71
N LEU A 364 -9.71 -1.41 -22.50
CA LEU A 364 -8.30 -1.16 -22.22
C LEU A 364 -7.61 -2.46 -21.76
N PRO A 365 -6.77 -3.09 -22.61
CA PRO A 365 -6.05 -4.30 -22.22
C PRO A 365 -4.98 -3.98 -21.17
N ALA A 366 -4.86 -4.83 -20.17
CA ALA A 366 -4.02 -4.66 -19.00
C ALA A 366 -3.62 -6.01 -18.40
N ILE A 367 -2.86 -5.98 -17.30
CA ILE A 367 -2.64 -7.13 -16.43
C ILE A 367 -2.98 -6.77 -14.98
N VAL A 368 -3.14 -7.77 -14.11
CA VAL A 368 -3.10 -7.62 -12.67
C VAL A 368 -1.64 -7.35 -12.27
N GLY A 369 -1.30 -6.07 -12.10
CA GLY A 369 0.09 -5.64 -11.88
C GLY A 369 0.46 -5.48 -10.41
N ASP A 370 -0.53 -5.21 -9.56
CA ASP A 370 -0.27 -4.92 -8.16
C ASP A 370 -1.41 -5.32 -7.21
N ALA A 371 -1.10 -5.24 -5.92
CA ALA A 371 -1.98 -5.61 -4.83
C ALA A 371 -2.13 -4.46 -3.83
N GLY A 372 -3.35 -3.97 -3.68
CA GLY A 372 -3.67 -2.85 -2.78
C GLY A 372 -4.18 -3.31 -1.41
N PRO A 373 -4.58 -2.35 -0.54
CA PRO A 373 -5.20 -2.66 0.74
C PRO A 373 -6.32 -3.69 0.61
N ALA A 374 -6.37 -4.65 1.54
CA ALA A 374 -7.25 -5.82 1.46
C ALA A 374 -8.75 -5.52 1.38
N TYR A 375 -9.17 -4.29 1.71
CA TYR A 375 -10.57 -3.86 1.75
C TYR A 375 -10.91 -2.80 0.69
N LYS A 376 -9.99 -2.40 -0.19
CA LYS A 376 -10.21 -1.31 -1.16
C LYS A 376 -10.24 -1.87 -2.58
N MET A 377 -11.26 -1.51 -3.36
CA MET A 377 -11.42 -1.95 -4.74
C MET A 377 -11.29 -0.78 -5.72
N GLY A 378 -10.89 -1.09 -6.96
CA GLY A 378 -10.96 -0.17 -8.08
C GLY A 378 -9.78 0.76 -8.13
N GLU A 379 -8.59 0.27 -8.48
CA GLU A 379 -7.40 1.10 -8.66
C GLU A 379 -6.62 0.63 -9.90
N ALA A 380 -6.09 1.57 -10.68
CA ALA A 380 -5.39 1.28 -11.92
C ALA A 380 -4.21 2.22 -12.15
N SER A 381 -3.26 1.77 -12.97
CA SER A 381 -2.08 2.54 -13.39
C SER A 381 -2.44 3.95 -13.87
N LEU A 382 -1.58 4.91 -13.57
CA LEU A 382 -1.73 6.28 -14.07
C LEU A 382 -1.82 6.34 -15.62
N ARG A 383 -1.27 5.35 -16.33
CA ARG A 383 -1.44 5.15 -17.78
C ARG A 383 -2.90 4.94 -18.17
N ILE A 384 -3.59 3.99 -17.51
CA ILE A 384 -5.02 3.73 -17.72
C ILE A 384 -5.84 4.94 -17.29
N ALA A 385 -5.52 5.53 -16.14
CA ALA A 385 -6.25 6.68 -15.62
C ALA A 385 -6.19 7.89 -16.57
N ARG A 386 -5.02 8.16 -17.17
CA ARG A 386 -4.82 9.26 -18.14
C ARG A 386 -5.53 9.02 -19.47
N GLU A 387 -5.70 7.76 -19.88
CA GLU A 387 -6.50 7.40 -21.06
C GLU A 387 -7.99 7.71 -20.84
N LEU A 388 -8.50 7.51 -19.62
CA LEU A 388 -9.89 7.83 -19.27
C LEU A 388 -10.11 9.31 -18.95
N SER A 389 -9.09 9.99 -18.42
CA SER A 389 -9.15 11.40 -18.04
C SER A 389 -7.77 12.04 -18.09
N GLU A 390 -7.58 13.01 -18.98
CA GLU A 390 -6.31 13.75 -19.10
C GLU A 390 -5.88 14.44 -17.81
N LYS A 391 -6.83 14.73 -16.90
CA LYS A 391 -6.57 15.36 -15.60
C LYS A 391 -6.09 14.39 -14.53
N ALA A 392 -6.06 13.09 -14.82
CA ALA A 392 -5.66 12.07 -13.86
C ALA A 392 -4.21 12.29 -13.41
N SER A 393 -4.01 12.19 -12.11
CA SER A 393 -2.71 12.34 -11.45
C SER A 393 -2.69 11.50 -10.17
N PRO A 394 -1.54 11.34 -9.48
CA PRO A 394 -1.51 10.69 -8.17
C PRO A 394 -2.49 11.30 -7.14
N PHE A 395 -2.93 12.54 -7.37
CA PHE A 395 -3.84 13.28 -6.48
C PHE A 395 -5.24 13.48 -7.08
N ASN A 396 -5.47 13.03 -8.31
CA ASN A 396 -6.74 13.24 -9.00
C ASN A 396 -7.17 11.97 -9.73
N ARG A 397 -8.24 11.36 -9.24
CA ARG A 397 -8.82 10.13 -9.78
C ARG A 397 -9.57 10.36 -11.11
N PRO A 398 -9.60 9.37 -12.02
CA PRO A 398 -10.30 9.49 -13.28
C PRO A 398 -11.82 9.26 -13.15
N VAL A 399 -12.27 8.34 -12.30
CA VAL A 399 -13.68 7.92 -12.21
C VAL A 399 -14.07 7.72 -10.73
N SER A 400 -15.11 8.43 -10.29
CA SER A 400 -15.62 8.33 -8.90
C SER A 400 -16.94 7.57 -8.79
N ASP A 401 -17.56 7.24 -9.92
CA ASP A 401 -18.79 6.46 -9.99
C ASP A 401 -18.45 4.98 -10.22
N LEU A 402 -19.39 4.09 -9.91
CA LEU A 402 -19.22 2.64 -10.02
C LEU A 402 -19.41 2.13 -11.47
N THR A 403 -18.90 2.88 -12.44
CA THR A 403 -19.11 2.66 -13.89
C THR A 403 -17.97 1.91 -14.57
N VAL A 404 -16.93 1.52 -13.82
CA VAL A 404 -15.77 0.79 -14.36
C VAL A 404 -15.95 -0.71 -14.16
N THR A 405 -15.87 -1.45 -15.27
CA THR A 405 -15.85 -2.91 -15.26
C THR A 405 -14.44 -3.41 -15.48
N TYR A 406 -13.95 -4.28 -14.61
CA TYR A 406 -12.68 -4.99 -14.73
C TYR A 406 -12.99 -6.45 -15.04
N LEU A 407 -12.60 -6.93 -16.22
CA LEU A 407 -12.62 -8.35 -16.55
C LEU A 407 -11.23 -8.92 -16.30
N VAL A 408 -11.06 -9.65 -15.21
CA VAL A 408 -9.83 -10.39 -14.92
C VAL A 408 -9.97 -11.81 -15.45
N PHE A 409 -8.89 -12.37 -16.00
CA PHE A 409 -8.86 -13.72 -16.54
C PHE A 409 -7.97 -14.63 -15.68
N PRO A 410 -8.50 -15.26 -14.61
CA PRO A 410 -7.73 -16.12 -13.71
C PRO A 410 -6.96 -17.24 -14.40
N GLY A 411 -5.68 -17.40 -14.02
CA GLY A 411 -4.79 -18.44 -14.55
C GLY A 411 -4.32 -18.19 -15.99
N SER A 412 -4.41 -16.95 -16.47
CA SER A 412 -3.93 -16.54 -17.79
C SER A 412 -2.50 -15.99 -17.77
N ALA A 413 -1.94 -15.73 -16.58
CA ALA A 413 -0.60 -15.21 -16.40
C ALA A 413 0.46 -16.01 -17.17
N ASP A 414 1.43 -15.30 -17.73
CA ASP A 414 2.59 -15.93 -18.34
C ASP A 414 3.40 -16.71 -17.29
N ALA A 415 3.96 -17.86 -17.70
CA ALA A 415 4.72 -18.73 -16.79
C ALA A 415 5.95 -18.04 -16.16
N LYS A 416 6.45 -16.96 -16.78
CA LYS A 416 7.51 -16.12 -16.27
C LYS A 416 7.14 -14.66 -16.48
N ALA A 417 7.21 -13.87 -15.41
CA ALA A 417 7.14 -12.42 -15.51
C ALA A 417 8.33 -11.90 -16.32
N ASP A 418 8.05 -11.03 -17.29
CA ASP A 418 9.05 -10.35 -18.09
C ASP A 418 8.59 -8.91 -18.36
N VAL A 419 9.46 -8.15 -19.03
CA VAL A 419 9.18 -6.80 -19.49
C VAL A 419 7.86 -6.73 -20.29
N PRO A 420 7.03 -5.67 -20.08
CA PRO A 420 5.79 -5.49 -20.83
C PRO A 420 5.97 -5.53 -22.35
N ASP A 421 5.10 -6.28 -23.02
CA ASP A 421 4.96 -6.37 -24.47
C ASP A 421 3.51 -6.02 -24.82
N LEU A 422 3.27 -4.74 -25.11
CA LEU A 422 1.91 -4.19 -25.24
C LEU A 422 1.13 -4.80 -26.42
N PRO A 423 1.72 -5.01 -27.62
CA PRO A 423 1.05 -5.73 -28.70
C PRO A 423 0.67 -7.17 -28.31
N ARG A 424 1.58 -7.90 -27.64
CA ARG A 424 1.28 -9.25 -27.16
C ARG A 424 0.15 -9.24 -26.12
N TRP A 425 0.16 -8.29 -25.20
CA TRP A 425 -0.90 -8.16 -24.20
C TRP A 425 -2.25 -7.88 -24.84
N GLN A 426 -2.33 -6.97 -25.81
CA GLN A 426 -3.54 -6.71 -26.57
C GLN A 426 -4.06 -7.98 -27.27
N ALA A 427 -3.17 -8.71 -27.97
CA ALA A 427 -3.53 -9.94 -28.65
C ALA A 427 -4.05 -11.00 -27.68
N ARG A 428 -3.39 -11.16 -26.52
CA ARG A 428 -3.79 -12.14 -25.50
C ARG A 428 -5.12 -11.79 -24.86
N CYS A 429 -5.36 -10.52 -24.55
CA CYS A 429 -6.67 -10.04 -24.09
C CYS A 429 -7.77 -10.29 -25.14
N GLN A 430 -7.47 -10.15 -26.43
CA GLN A 430 -8.43 -10.42 -27.50
C GLN A 430 -8.86 -11.89 -27.50
N GLU A 431 -7.90 -12.82 -27.48
CA GLU A 431 -8.17 -14.26 -27.41
C GLU A 431 -9.06 -14.63 -26.22
N LEU A 432 -8.79 -14.02 -25.06
CA LEU A 432 -9.52 -14.25 -23.83
C LEU A 432 -10.95 -13.70 -23.90
N ILE A 433 -11.16 -12.49 -24.45
CA ILE A 433 -12.52 -11.97 -24.68
C ILE A 433 -13.28 -12.81 -25.70
N ASP A 434 -12.62 -13.30 -26.76
CA ASP A 434 -13.26 -14.13 -27.78
C ASP A 434 -13.81 -15.44 -27.19
N SER A 435 -13.12 -15.98 -26.18
CA SER A 435 -13.58 -17.12 -25.38
C SER A 435 -14.80 -16.82 -24.51
N LEU A 436 -15.09 -15.54 -24.23
CA LEU A 436 -16.26 -15.06 -23.48
C LEU A 436 -17.42 -14.58 -24.37
N GLY A 437 -17.31 -14.67 -25.69
CA GLY A 437 -18.35 -14.20 -26.59
C GLY A 437 -17.85 -13.21 -27.65
N GLY A 438 -16.65 -12.67 -27.49
CA GLY A 438 -16.04 -11.71 -28.42
C GLY A 438 -16.45 -10.27 -28.16
N ILE A 439 -15.87 -9.38 -28.97
CA ILE A 439 -16.15 -7.94 -28.95
C ILE A 439 -17.24 -7.63 -29.98
N GLY A 440 -18.17 -6.75 -29.62
CA GLY A 440 -19.24 -6.33 -30.52
C GLY A 440 -18.76 -5.51 -31.71
N GLN A 441 -19.56 -5.49 -32.76
CA GLN A 441 -19.25 -4.77 -33.99
C GLN A 441 -19.03 -3.27 -33.72
N GLY A 442 -17.95 -2.71 -34.27
CA GLY A 442 -17.60 -1.29 -34.12
C GLY A 442 -16.74 -0.97 -32.89
N TYR A 443 -16.45 -1.95 -32.04
CA TYR A 443 -15.53 -1.82 -30.91
C TYR A 443 -14.29 -2.67 -31.13
N ALA A 444 -13.19 -2.29 -30.47
CA ALA A 444 -11.93 -3.01 -30.49
C ALA A 444 -11.17 -2.75 -29.19
N LEU A 445 -10.25 -3.65 -28.84
CA LEU A 445 -9.29 -3.38 -27.77
C LEU A 445 -8.40 -2.20 -28.14
N HIS A 446 -8.19 -1.30 -27.18
CA HIS A 446 -7.26 -0.20 -27.30
C HIS A 446 -5.83 -0.71 -27.60
N SER A 447 -5.13 0.00 -28.48
CA SER A 447 -3.73 -0.28 -28.83
C SER A 447 -2.86 0.79 -28.18
N TRP A 448 -2.05 0.38 -27.21
CA TRP A 448 -1.22 1.30 -26.43
C TRP A 448 -0.01 1.80 -27.21
N GLU A 449 0.21 3.11 -27.22
CA GLU A 449 1.49 3.69 -27.64
C GLU A 449 2.60 3.30 -26.65
N ASP A 450 3.77 2.92 -27.16
CA ASP A 450 4.97 2.69 -26.37
C ASP A 450 5.59 4.04 -25.95
N LEU A 451 5.18 4.51 -24.76
CA LEU A 451 5.67 5.76 -24.18
C LEU A 451 7.17 5.72 -23.84
N ILE A 452 7.73 4.51 -23.65
CA ILE A 452 9.13 4.33 -23.30
C ILE A 452 9.97 4.59 -24.53
N ALA A 453 9.65 3.92 -25.64
CA ALA A 453 10.29 4.14 -26.93
C ALA A 453 10.16 5.60 -27.37
N LYS A 454 8.96 6.19 -27.23
CA LYS A 454 8.72 7.61 -27.54
C LYS A 454 9.64 8.53 -26.74
N ARG A 455 9.72 8.34 -25.41
CA ARG A 455 10.56 9.15 -24.54
C ARG A 455 12.05 9.03 -24.91
N HIS A 456 12.52 7.84 -25.25
CA HIS A 456 13.91 7.62 -25.67
C HIS A 456 14.19 8.38 -26.97
N ALA A 457 13.30 8.28 -27.96
CA ALA A 457 13.43 9.02 -29.22
C ALA A 457 13.45 10.55 -29.01
N GLU A 458 12.58 11.07 -28.13
CA GLU A 458 12.57 12.50 -27.78
C GLU A 458 13.86 12.95 -27.09
N ALA A 459 14.43 12.10 -26.22
CA ALA A 459 15.70 12.39 -25.54
C ALA A 459 16.87 12.40 -26.53
N GLU A 460 16.94 11.44 -27.45
CA GLU A 460 17.95 11.40 -28.52
C GLU A 460 17.84 12.62 -29.45
N ALA A 461 16.62 13.00 -29.84
CA ALA A 461 16.38 14.18 -30.66
C ALA A 461 16.85 15.48 -29.96
N LYS A 462 16.58 15.62 -28.65
CA LYS A 462 17.07 16.76 -27.86
C LYS A 462 18.59 16.80 -27.79
N LYS A 463 19.24 15.64 -27.63
CA LYS A 463 20.71 15.54 -27.61
C LYS A 463 21.32 15.94 -28.96
N ALA A 464 20.77 15.44 -30.07
CA ALA A 464 21.22 15.79 -31.41
C ALA A 464 21.04 17.28 -31.71
N ALA A 465 19.93 17.88 -31.29
CA ALA A 465 19.68 19.31 -31.43
C ALA A 465 20.71 20.15 -30.64
N ALA A 466 21.03 19.76 -29.40
CA ALA A 466 22.03 20.45 -28.59
C ALA A 466 23.43 20.38 -29.20
N GLU A 467 23.81 19.23 -29.77
CA GLU A 467 25.10 19.01 -30.42
C GLU A 467 25.23 19.80 -31.74
N ALA A 468 24.14 19.97 -32.50
CA ALA A 468 24.10 20.80 -33.69
C ALA A 468 24.24 22.32 -33.41
N THR A 469 23.89 22.77 -32.21
CA THR A 469 24.07 24.16 -31.75
C THR A 469 25.41 24.41 -31.04
N ALA A 470 26.26 23.40 -30.86
CA ALA A 470 27.56 23.59 -30.23
C ALA A 470 28.53 24.33 -31.19
N PRO A 471 29.15 25.45 -30.78
CA PRO A 471 30.10 26.17 -31.63
C PRO A 471 31.32 25.30 -31.97
N PRO A 472 31.92 25.46 -33.17
CA PRO A 472 33.04 24.64 -33.60
C PRO A 472 34.23 24.83 -32.65
N VAL A 473 34.75 23.71 -32.15
CA VAL A 473 35.98 23.68 -31.35
C VAL A 473 37.13 24.20 -32.23
N PRO A 474 37.85 25.27 -31.84
CA PRO A 474 38.99 25.75 -32.61
C PRO A 474 40.13 24.71 -32.60
N PRO A 475 40.88 24.56 -33.71
CA PRO A 475 41.88 23.50 -33.84
C PRO A 475 43.04 23.71 -32.85
N THR A 476 43.33 22.66 -32.08
CA THR A 476 44.43 22.59 -31.13
C THR A 476 45.77 22.62 -31.88
N ALA A 477 46.58 23.66 -31.66
CA ALA A 477 47.96 23.72 -32.14
C ALA A 477 48.86 22.74 -31.34
N PRO A 478 49.89 22.13 -31.95
CA PRO A 478 50.71 21.11 -31.30
C PRO A 478 51.71 21.73 -30.32
N THR A 479 51.71 21.22 -29.08
CA THR A 479 52.65 21.57 -28.02
C THR A 479 54.02 20.92 -28.23
N ALA A 480 55.08 21.72 -28.19
CA ALA A 480 56.47 21.29 -28.05
C ALA A 480 56.89 21.26 -26.56
N PRO A 481 57.90 20.45 -26.16
CA PRO A 481 58.12 20.10 -24.76
C PRO A 481 59.19 20.96 -24.05
N THR A 482 58.84 21.32 -22.81
CA THR A 482 59.63 21.31 -21.56
C THR A 482 60.97 22.06 -21.46
N ALA A 483 61.04 23.03 -20.53
CA ALA A 483 62.21 23.26 -19.68
C ALA A 483 61.82 23.74 -18.26
N THR A 484 62.52 23.16 -17.28
CA THR A 484 62.37 23.07 -15.82
C THR A 484 62.52 24.42 -15.06
N PRO A 485 61.96 24.56 -13.82
CA PRO A 485 61.83 25.86 -13.13
C PRO A 485 62.98 26.18 -12.17
N GLY A 486 63.23 27.48 -11.96
CA GLY A 486 64.05 28.03 -10.88
C GLY A 486 63.17 28.82 -9.89
N PRO A 487 63.48 28.84 -8.58
CA PRO A 487 62.54 29.25 -7.54
C PRO A 487 62.79 30.69 -7.09
N THR A 488 61.77 31.54 -7.02
CA THR A 488 61.73 32.60 -5.98
C THR A 488 60.34 33.20 -5.77
N ALA A 489 59.97 33.25 -4.49
CA ALA A 489 59.16 34.25 -3.79
C ALA A 489 57.69 34.52 -4.18
N ILE A 490 56.87 34.25 -3.16
CA ILE A 490 55.49 34.66 -2.93
C ILE A 490 55.37 36.20 -2.91
N PRO A 491 54.30 36.76 -3.52
CA PRO A 491 53.44 37.64 -2.72
C PRO A 491 51.94 37.38 -2.93
N ASP A 492 51.24 37.37 -1.80
CA ASP A 492 49.87 37.81 -1.52
C ASP A 492 48.68 37.26 -2.33
N ALA A 493 47.87 36.49 -1.60
CA ALA A 493 46.54 36.02 -1.97
C ALA A 493 45.51 37.16 -1.99
N PRO A 494 44.66 37.25 -3.04
CA PRO A 494 43.37 37.93 -2.92
C PRO A 494 42.38 37.03 -2.17
N ALA A 495 41.71 37.62 -1.18
CA ALA A 495 40.71 36.98 -0.35
C ALA A 495 39.53 36.39 -1.17
N LEU A 496 39.16 35.15 -0.84
CA LEU A 496 37.88 34.54 -1.22
C LEU A 496 36.71 35.29 -0.58
N PRO A 497 35.62 35.57 -1.31
CA PRO A 497 34.38 36.01 -0.69
C PRO A 497 33.81 34.90 0.19
N LYS A 498 33.49 35.24 1.44
CA LYS A 498 32.75 34.37 2.37
C LYS A 498 31.37 34.09 1.78
N ALA A 499 31.03 32.81 1.64
CA ALA A 499 29.65 32.39 1.42
C ALA A 499 28.88 32.50 2.75
N ASP A 500 27.74 33.19 2.70
CA ASP A 500 26.81 33.28 3.82
C ASP A 500 26.21 31.90 4.17
N PRO A 501 25.90 31.63 5.46
CA PRO A 501 25.22 30.40 5.85
C PRO A 501 23.80 30.34 5.27
N PRO A 502 23.29 29.13 4.93
CA PRO A 502 21.96 28.97 4.36
C PRO A 502 20.88 29.43 5.34
N ALA A 503 19.94 30.24 4.84
CA ALA A 503 18.77 30.70 5.57
C ALA A 503 17.89 29.53 6.05
N ALA A 504 17.36 29.66 7.26
CA ALA A 504 16.40 28.73 7.84
C ALA A 504 15.13 28.61 6.98
N PRO A 505 14.48 27.44 6.94
CA PRO A 505 13.26 27.26 6.16
C PRO A 505 12.11 28.13 6.72
N PRO A 506 11.23 28.66 5.84
CA PRO A 506 10.10 29.47 6.27
C PRO A 506 9.06 28.63 7.04
N PRO A 507 8.32 29.23 7.99
CA PRO A 507 7.25 28.54 8.70
C PRO A 507 6.10 28.16 7.74
N PRO A 508 5.33 27.11 8.07
CA PRO A 508 4.24 26.62 7.23
C PRO A 508 3.15 27.68 7.02
N ALA A 509 2.64 27.76 5.79
CA ALA A 509 1.58 28.68 5.41
C ALA A 509 0.26 28.38 6.16
N PRO A 510 -0.54 29.40 6.52
CA PRO A 510 -1.82 29.22 7.19
C PRO A 510 -2.87 28.60 6.26
N ASN A 511 -3.71 27.74 6.84
CA ASN A 511 -4.83 27.03 6.20
C ASN A 511 -5.72 27.96 5.34
N PRO A 512 -6.07 27.58 4.10
CA PRO A 512 -7.07 28.30 3.31
C PRO A 512 -8.48 27.90 3.80
N GLY A 513 -8.94 28.54 4.88
CA GLY A 513 -10.25 28.27 5.45
C GLY A 513 -10.77 29.28 6.46
N ALA A 514 -10.08 30.41 6.68
CA ALA A 514 -10.56 31.47 7.56
C ALA A 514 -11.13 32.63 6.74
N THR A 515 -12.46 32.69 6.64
CA THR A 515 -13.19 33.90 6.22
C THR A 515 -12.98 35.02 7.27
N PRO A 516 -12.78 36.28 6.85
CA PRO A 516 -12.61 37.39 7.79
C PRO A 516 -13.94 37.79 8.42
N THR A 517 -13.98 37.87 9.74
CA THR A 517 -15.08 38.48 10.51
C THR A 517 -15.07 40.00 10.33
N PRO A 518 -16.22 40.67 10.15
CA PRO A 518 -16.26 42.10 9.87
C PRO A 518 -16.00 42.92 11.14
N SER A 519 -15.23 43.99 10.99
CA SER A 519 -15.01 45.02 12.01
C SER A 519 -16.05 46.12 11.85
N ILE A 520 -16.86 46.40 12.89
CA ILE A 520 -17.61 47.65 13.05
C ILE A 520 -18.00 47.81 14.54
N PRO A 521 -18.21 49.03 15.07
CA PRO A 521 -17.32 50.18 15.19
C PRO A 521 -16.70 50.30 16.60
#